data_AF-A0A8J4EXX4-F1
#
_entry.id   AF-A0A8J4EXX4-F1
#
_cell.length_a   1.000
_cell.length_b   1.000
_cell.length_c   1.000
_cell.angle_alpha   90.00
_cell.angle_beta   90.00
_cell.angle_gamma   90.00
#
_symmetry.space_group_name_H-M   'P 1'
#
loop_
_entity.id
_entity.type
_entity.pdbx_description
1 polymer ?
#
loop_
_entity_poly.entity_id
_entity_poly.type
_entity_poly.pdbx_seq_one_letter_code
_entity_poly.pdbx_strand_id
1 'polypeptide(L)'
;GRHASTGLKSERSMELVHMDVCGPMPEESPNGSRYMTVLYDDYTKFLAVVFTDTKEAVKEVVVTMITQLENMCGNRTWEIRSNREGEFLNEELRSFFHQKGIRHGMTVGYTPEQNGAAERLNRALIEKMRALLIDSKLPQEMWAEAAATANYLRNISPAEGVQCTPYELFTGKIPEVGHLRVFGCVAYIHIPKVKRNKLDPVSQKGVLVGYGNG
;
A
#
# COMPACT_ATOMS: atom_id res chain seq x y z
N GLY A 1 -24.65 8.45 -33.42
CA GLY A 1 -24.83 8.25 -31.96
C GLY A 1 -23.59 7.55 -31.44
N ARG A 2 -22.91 8.15 -30.45
CA ARG A 2 -21.76 7.51 -29.78
C ARG A 2 -22.33 6.69 -28.63
N HIS A 3 -22.17 5.37 -28.71
CA HIS A 3 -22.35 4.48 -27.56
C HIS A 3 -21.27 4.80 -26.54
N ALA A 4 -21.64 5.46 -25.45
CA ALA A 4 -20.80 5.58 -24.27
C ALA A 4 -20.83 4.23 -23.54
N SER A 5 -19.66 3.61 -23.35
CA SER A 5 -19.50 2.50 -22.42
C SER A 5 -19.67 3.03 -21.00
N THR A 6 -20.86 2.83 -20.41
CA THR A 6 -21.10 3.07 -18.99
C THR A 6 -20.44 1.95 -18.19
N GLY A 7 -19.11 2.02 -18.03
CA GLY A 7 -18.45 1.31 -16.93
C GLY A 7 -18.91 1.97 -15.64
N LEU A 8 -19.62 1.22 -14.78
CA LEU A 8 -20.05 1.70 -13.46
C LEU A 8 -18.82 2.24 -12.72
N LYS A 9 -18.86 3.53 -12.38
CA LYS A 9 -17.86 4.20 -11.56
C LYS A 9 -18.19 3.88 -10.11
N SER A 10 -17.18 3.55 -9.30
CA SER A 10 -17.36 3.41 -7.86
C SER A 10 -17.84 4.74 -7.27
N GLU A 11 -18.77 4.68 -6.31
CA GLU A 11 -19.44 5.84 -5.69
C GLU A 11 -19.09 6.01 -4.21
N ARG A 12 -18.49 4.98 -3.58
CA ARG A 12 -18.05 5.00 -2.20
C ARG A 12 -16.78 4.17 -1.97
N SER A 13 -16.12 4.39 -0.84
CA SER A 13 -14.97 3.56 -0.44
C SER A 13 -15.38 2.09 -0.30
N MET A 14 -14.43 1.22 -0.62
CA MET A 14 -14.49 -0.24 -0.61
C MET A 14 -15.53 -0.85 -1.56
N GLU A 15 -16.18 -0.07 -2.43
CA GLU A 15 -17.08 -0.60 -3.45
C GLU A 15 -16.36 -1.46 -4.49
N LEU A 16 -15.22 -0.97 -4.98
CA LEU A 16 -14.34 -1.71 -5.87
C LEU A 16 -12.90 -1.56 -5.40
N VAL A 17 -12.27 -2.69 -5.06
CA VAL A 17 -10.89 -2.76 -4.61
C VAL A 17 -10.10 -3.59 -5.62
N HIS A 18 -9.00 -3.04 -6.13
CA HIS A 18 -8.04 -3.77 -6.95
C HIS A 18 -6.95 -4.35 -6.07
N MET A 19 -6.63 -5.62 -6.27
CA MET A 19 -5.61 -6.35 -5.55
C MET A 19 -4.51 -6.79 -6.50
N ASP A 20 -3.26 -6.64 -6.06
CA ASP A 20 -2.10 -7.17 -6.74
C ASP A 20 -1.04 -7.62 -5.73
N VAL A 21 -0.17 -8.53 -6.15
CA VAL A 21 0.95 -9.03 -5.35
C VAL A 21 2.19 -8.95 -6.20
N CYS A 22 3.16 -8.17 -5.74
CA CYS A 22 4.45 -8.01 -6.39
C CYS A 22 5.51 -8.82 -5.67
N GLY A 23 6.26 -9.65 -6.41
CA GLY A 23 7.40 -10.38 -5.89
C GLY A 23 7.62 -11.74 -6.57
N PRO A 24 8.65 -12.48 -6.16
CA PRO A 24 9.63 -12.08 -5.15
C PRO A 24 10.50 -10.91 -5.62
N MET A 25 10.82 -9.99 -4.72
CA MET A 25 11.77 -8.91 -4.97
C MET A 25 13.19 -9.46 -5.13
N PRO A 26 14.08 -8.77 -5.90
CA PRO A 26 15.45 -9.23 -6.13
C PRO A 26 16.26 -9.37 -4.84
N GLU A 27 16.09 -8.43 -3.92
CA GLU A 27 16.74 -8.41 -2.61
C GLU A 27 15.72 -8.66 -1.50
N GLU A 28 16.13 -9.41 -0.48
CA GLU A 28 15.38 -9.53 0.76
C GLU A 28 15.49 -8.21 1.53
N SER A 29 14.39 -7.72 2.10
CA SER A 29 14.45 -6.54 2.97
C SER A 29 15.13 -6.85 4.31
N PRO A 30 15.58 -5.85 5.10
CA PRO A 30 16.16 -6.09 6.43
C PRO A 30 15.26 -6.89 7.38
N ASN A 31 13.94 -6.86 7.16
CA ASN A 31 12.95 -7.60 7.96
C ASN A 31 12.51 -8.93 7.30
N GLY A 32 13.24 -9.45 6.32
CA GLY A 32 12.95 -10.73 5.66
C GLY A 32 11.88 -10.68 4.57
N SER A 33 11.25 -9.53 4.34
CA SER A 33 10.20 -9.42 3.31
C SER A 33 10.75 -9.64 1.90
N ARG A 34 9.95 -10.32 1.07
CA ARG A 34 10.20 -10.59 -0.34
C ARG A 34 9.01 -10.28 -1.25
N TYR A 35 7.81 -10.14 -0.70
CA TYR A 35 6.58 -9.86 -1.43
C TYR A 35 5.92 -8.60 -0.90
N MET A 36 5.18 -7.92 -1.77
CA MET A 36 4.38 -6.74 -1.47
C MET A 36 2.96 -6.96 -1.98
N THR A 37 2.01 -7.03 -1.07
CA THR A 37 0.58 -7.07 -1.36
C THR A 37 0.02 -5.66 -1.40
N VAL A 38 -0.74 -5.35 -2.43
CA VAL A 38 -1.32 -4.02 -2.66
C VAL A 38 -2.84 -4.14 -2.76
N LEU A 39 -3.55 -3.30 -2.01
CA LEU A 39 -4.99 -3.07 -2.17
C LEU A 39 -5.24 -1.62 -2.53
N TYR A 40 -5.91 -1.39 -3.65
CA TYR A 40 -6.20 -0.09 -4.18
C TYR A 40 -7.72 0.15 -4.27
N ASP A 41 -8.19 1.18 -3.58
CA ASP A 41 -9.58 1.60 -3.60
C ASP A 41 -9.87 2.46 -4.83
N ASP A 42 -10.76 2.00 -5.71
CA ASP A 42 -11.06 2.69 -6.97
C ASP A 42 -11.70 4.07 -6.76
N TYR A 43 -12.50 4.25 -5.71
CA TYR A 43 -13.24 5.49 -5.49
C TYR A 43 -12.32 6.58 -4.91
N THR A 44 -11.74 6.30 -3.77
CA THR A 44 -10.93 7.22 -2.96
C THR A 44 -9.51 7.37 -3.47
N LYS A 45 -9.09 6.45 -4.35
CA LYS A 45 -7.72 6.30 -4.81
C LYS A 45 -6.75 5.88 -3.70
N PHE A 46 -7.24 5.47 -2.53
CA PHE A 46 -6.41 5.05 -1.40
C PHE A 46 -5.65 3.76 -1.73
N LEU A 47 -4.40 3.68 -1.30
CA LEU A 47 -3.52 2.54 -1.55
C LEU A 47 -3.00 1.98 -0.23
N ALA A 48 -3.22 0.69 0.02
CA ALA A 48 -2.67 -0.02 1.15
C ALA A 48 -1.60 -1.00 0.66
N VAL A 49 -0.48 -1.06 1.37
CA VAL A 49 0.62 -1.98 1.06
C VAL A 49 1.02 -2.72 2.32
N VAL A 50 1.26 -4.02 2.21
CA VAL A 50 1.80 -4.87 3.29
C VAL A 50 2.85 -5.81 2.69
N PHE A 51 3.90 -6.07 3.45
CA PHE A 51 5.05 -6.86 3.02
C PHE A 51 5.07 -8.21 3.72
N THR A 52 5.45 -9.27 3.00
CA THR A 52 5.60 -10.62 3.53
C THR A 52 6.88 -11.28 3.06
N ASP A 53 7.41 -12.20 3.86
CA ASP A 53 8.59 -13.02 3.56
C ASP A 53 8.28 -14.15 2.56
N THR A 54 7.06 -14.68 2.65
CA THR A 54 6.59 -15.85 1.93
C THR A 54 5.33 -15.55 1.13
N LYS A 55 5.10 -16.38 0.12
CA LYS A 55 3.90 -16.33 -0.72
C LYS A 55 2.67 -16.82 0.05
N GLU A 56 2.85 -17.77 0.94
CA GLU A 56 1.81 -18.39 1.75
C GLU A 56 1.19 -17.40 2.74
N ALA A 57 1.99 -16.46 3.27
CA ALA A 57 1.52 -15.41 4.19
C ALA A 57 0.61 -14.36 3.53
N VAL A 58 0.62 -14.24 2.19
CA VAL A 58 -0.17 -13.25 1.44
C VAL A 58 -1.67 -13.38 1.75
N LYS A 59 -2.17 -14.61 1.96
CA LYS A 59 -3.58 -14.86 2.26
C LYS A 59 -4.04 -14.20 3.56
N GLU A 60 -3.28 -14.36 4.63
CA GLU A 60 -3.58 -13.81 5.96
C GLU A 60 -3.47 -12.29 5.93
N VAL A 61 -2.50 -11.78 5.17
CA VAL A 61 -2.34 -10.35 4.92
C VAL A 61 -3.55 -9.76 4.20
N VAL A 62 -4.05 -10.38 3.13
CA VAL A 62 -5.23 -9.87 2.41
C VAL A 62 -6.46 -9.81 3.33
N VAL A 63 -6.71 -10.86 4.11
CA VAL A 63 -7.81 -10.90 5.09
C VAL A 63 -7.69 -9.76 6.12
N THR A 64 -6.47 -9.58 6.65
CA THR A 64 -6.17 -8.54 7.64
C THR A 64 -6.33 -7.14 7.05
N MET A 65 -5.77 -6.89 5.87
CA MET A 65 -5.86 -5.61 5.17
C MET A 65 -7.31 -5.24 4.90
N ILE A 66 -8.12 -6.14 4.34
CA ILE A 66 -9.55 -5.89 4.08
C ILE A 66 -10.26 -5.50 5.37
N THR A 67 -10.06 -6.28 6.44
CA THR A 67 -10.72 -6.04 7.73
C THR A 67 -10.31 -4.69 8.32
N GLN A 68 -9.03 -4.33 8.26
CA GLN A 68 -8.54 -3.04 8.73
C GLN A 68 -9.09 -1.88 7.89
N LEU A 69 -9.08 -2.00 6.56
CA LEU A 69 -9.59 -0.97 5.65
C LEU A 69 -11.08 -0.71 5.83
N GLU A 70 -11.89 -1.75 6.01
CA GLU A 70 -13.31 -1.58 6.33
C GLU A 70 -13.53 -0.89 7.67
N ASN A 71 -12.74 -1.24 8.69
CA ASN A 71 -12.79 -0.56 9.99
C ASN A 71 -12.35 0.90 9.90
N MET A 72 -11.38 1.22 9.04
CA MET A 72 -10.87 2.57 8.84
C MET A 72 -11.89 3.49 8.17
N CYS A 73 -12.58 3.00 7.14
CA CYS A 73 -13.51 3.83 6.36
C CYS A 73 -14.99 3.65 6.75
N GLY A 74 -15.32 2.63 7.55
CA GLY A 74 -16.69 2.32 7.95
C GLY A 74 -17.56 1.65 6.88
N ASN A 75 -17.00 1.35 5.69
CA ASN A 75 -17.71 0.71 4.59
C ASN A 75 -17.24 -0.74 4.40
N ARG A 76 -18.17 -1.63 4.03
CA ARG A 76 -17.84 -3.01 3.68
C ARG A 76 -17.32 -3.10 2.25
N THR A 77 -16.43 -4.05 2.03
CA THR A 77 -15.91 -4.39 0.70
C THR A 77 -17.00 -5.05 -0.13
N TRP A 78 -17.27 -4.53 -1.33
CA TRP A 78 -18.29 -5.10 -2.20
C TRP A 78 -17.69 -5.97 -3.30
N GLU A 79 -16.68 -5.47 -4.01
CA GLU A 79 -16.00 -6.22 -5.05
C GLU A 79 -14.48 -6.11 -4.92
N ILE A 80 -13.80 -7.25 -5.07
CA ILE A 80 -12.35 -7.32 -5.25
C ILE A 80 -12.04 -7.77 -6.66
N ARG A 81 -11.11 -7.07 -7.31
CA ARG A 81 -10.54 -7.46 -8.60
C ARG A 81 -9.07 -7.79 -8.47
N SER A 82 -8.68 -8.96 -8.93
CA SER A 82 -7.27 -9.37 -9.00
C SER A 82 -6.86 -9.66 -10.44
N ASN A 83 -5.56 -9.60 -10.70
CA ASN A 83 -4.97 -10.14 -11.92
C ASN A 83 -5.21 -11.67 -12.03
N ARG A 84 -5.11 -12.18 -13.26
CA ARG A 84 -5.37 -13.60 -13.61
C ARG A 84 -4.24 -14.55 -13.23
N GLU A 85 -3.08 -14.04 -12.87
CA GLU A 85 -1.93 -14.82 -12.37
C GLU A 85 -2.18 -15.23 -10.91
N GLY A 86 -3.36 -15.82 -10.67
CA GLY A 86 -3.97 -16.13 -9.38
C GLY A 86 -3.26 -17.23 -8.60
N GLU A 87 -1.95 -17.32 -8.68
CA GLU A 87 -1.14 -18.20 -7.83
C GLU A 87 -1.25 -17.83 -6.34
N PHE A 88 -1.75 -16.63 -6.04
CA PHE A 88 -2.01 -16.15 -4.68
C PHE A 88 -3.48 -16.32 -4.24
N LEU A 89 -4.38 -16.76 -5.13
CA LEU A 89 -5.80 -16.97 -4.85
C LEU A 89 -6.09 -18.44 -4.57
N ASN A 90 -5.77 -18.87 -3.36
CA ASN A 90 -6.12 -20.20 -2.87
C ASN A 90 -7.61 -20.31 -2.46
N GLU A 91 -8.05 -21.53 -2.17
CA GLU A 91 -9.43 -21.80 -1.75
C GLU A 91 -9.82 -21.06 -0.46
N GLU A 92 -8.86 -20.81 0.44
CA GLU A 92 -9.09 -20.09 1.70
C GLU A 92 -9.50 -18.64 1.44
N LEU A 93 -8.81 -17.91 0.57
CA LEU A 93 -9.19 -16.53 0.21
C LEU A 93 -10.56 -16.48 -0.48
N ARG A 94 -10.84 -17.45 -1.35
CA ARG A 94 -12.16 -17.56 -2.00
C ARG A 94 -13.26 -17.81 -0.97
N SER A 95 -12.99 -18.69 0.00
CA SER A 95 -13.91 -18.97 1.11
C SER A 95 -14.13 -17.72 1.97
N PHE A 96 -13.08 -16.97 2.29
CA PHE A 96 -13.20 -15.70 3.00
C PHE A 96 -14.06 -14.68 2.24
N PHE A 97 -13.80 -14.47 0.93
CA PHE A 97 -14.61 -13.57 0.12
C PHE A 97 -16.07 -14.01 0.09
N HIS A 98 -16.33 -15.30 -0.10
CA HIS A 98 -17.67 -15.86 -0.11
C HIS A 98 -18.40 -15.65 1.23
N GLN A 99 -17.75 -15.98 2.36
CA GLN A 99 -18.31 -15.81 3.70
C GLN A 99 -18.63 -14.34 4.01
N LYS A 100 -17.82 -13.41 3.50
CA LYS A 100 -18.00 -11.97 3.69
C LYS A 100 -18.99 -11.35 2.70
N GLY A 101 -19.43 -12.10 1.69
CA GLY A 101 -20.30 -11.62 0.61
C GLY A 101 -19.58 -10.71 -0.40
N ILE A 102 -18.25 -10.78 -0.47
CA ILE A 102 -17.44 -10.03 -1.43
C ILE A 102 -17.53 -10.72 -2.80
N ARG A 103 -17.91 -9.95 -3.83
CA ARG A 103 -17.80 -10.40 -5.22
C ARG A 103 -16.33 -10.41 -5.62
N HIS A 104 -15.80 -11.56 -5.99
CA HIS A 104 -14.44 -11.65 -6.52
C HIS A 104 -14.49 -11.76 -8.05
N GLY A 105 -13.92 -10.76 -8.72
CA GLY A 105 -13.72 -10.75 -10.16
C GLY A 105 -12.25 -10.95 -10.52
N MET A 106 -11.96 -11.76 -11.53
CA MET A 106 -10.64 -11.75 -12.17
C MET A 106 -10.71 -10.84 -13.39
N THR A 107 -9.69 -9.99 -13.57
CA THR A 107 -9.63 -9.12 -14.75
C THR A 107 -9.48 -9.98 -16.00
N VAL A 108 -10.54 -10.09 -16.79
CA VAL A 108 -10.48 -10.59 -18.16
C VAL A 108 -9.72 -9.53 -18.96
N GLY A 109 -8.74 -9.91 -19.78
CA GLY A 109 -7.96 -8.98 -20.62
C GLY A 109 -8.76 -8.15 -21.64
N TYR A 110 -10.09 -8.10 -21.52
CA TYR A 110 -11.02 -7.46 -22.43
C TYR A 110 -11.61 -6.13 -21.92
N THR A 111 -11.31 -5.68 -20.69
CA THR A 111 -11.59 -4.30 -20.23
C THR A 111 -10.30 -3.56 -19.83
N PRO A 112 -9.49 -3.12 -20.81
CA PRO A 112 -8.21 -2.46 -20.58
C PRO A 112 -8.30 -1.20 -19.71
N GLU A 113 -9.42 -0.49 -19.77
CA GLU A 113 -9.60 0.80 -19.08
C GLU A 113 -9.66 0.65 -17.56
N GLN A 114 -10.33 -0.41 -17.05
CA GLN A 114 -10.51 -0.63 -15.61
C GLN A 114 -9.30 -1.30 -14.97
N ASN A 115 -8.60 -2.20 -15.66
CA ASN A 115 -7.36 -2.78 -15.15
C ASN A 115 -6.17 -1.82 -15.29
N GLY A 116 -6.18 -0.98 -16.31
CA GLY A 116 -5.11 -0.02 -16.56
C GLY A 116 -4.93 0.97 -15.42
N ALA A 117 -5.97 1.30 -14.65
CA ALA A 117 -5.84 2.19 -13.50
C ALA A 117 -4.97 1.56 -12.40
N ALA A 118 -5.31 0.34 -11.97
CA ALA A 118 -4.54 -0.38 -10.95
C ALA A 118 -3.11 -0.68 -11.41
N GLU A 119 -2.94 -1.12 -12.67
CA GLU A 119 -1.62 -1.41 -13.23
C GLU A 119 -0.74 -0.15 -13.33
N ARG A 120 -1.30 0.98 -13.77
CA ARG A 120 -0.59 2.27 -13.75
C ARG A 120 -0.16 2.67 -12.34
N LEU A 121 -0.99 2.38 -11.35
CA LEU A 121 -0.70 2.74 -9.97
C LEU A 121 0.39 1.88 -9.34
N ASN A 122 0.38 0.57 -9.57
CA ASN A 122 1.44 -0.31 -9.09
C ASN A 122 2.79 0.07 -9.72
N ARG A 123 2.80 0.37 -11.02
CA ARG A 123 3.98 0.92 -11.69
C ARG A 123 4.43 2.26 -11.10
N ALA A 124 3.51 3.19 -10.86
CA ALA A 124 3.85 4.48 -10.26
C ALA A 124 4.42 4.33 -8.83
N LEU A 125 3.92 3.36 -8.04
CA LEU A 125 4.46 3.05 -6.73
C LEU A 125 5.91 2.53 -6.84
N ILE A 126 6.18 1.60 -7.76
CA ILE A 126 7.52 1.06 -8.01
C ILE A 126 8.49 2.16 -8.47
N GLU A 127 8.04 3.06 -9.35
CA GLU A 127 8.84 4.20 -9.82
C GLU A 127 9.20 5.15 -8.66
N LYS A 128 8.24 5.48 -7.79
CA LYS A 128 8.49 6.31 -6.60
C LYS A 128 9.44 5.63 -5.61
N MET A 129 9.25 4.35 -5.34
CA MET A 129 10.15 3.53 -4.51
C MET A 129 11.59 3.59 -5.07
N ARG A 130 11.75 3.39 -6.37
CA ARG A 130 13.06 3.46 -7.05
C ARG A 130 13.69 4.85 -6.92
N ALA A 131 12.91 5.91 -7.11
CA ALA A 131 13.39 7.28 -6.98
C ALA A 131 13.90 7.57 -5.56
N LEU A 132 13.17 7.14 -4.53
CA LEU A 132 13.57 7.28 -3.12
C LEU A 132 14.90 6.58 -2.82
N LEU A 133 15.09 5.35 -3.31
CA LEU A 133 16.33 4.59 -3.12
C LEU A 133 17.52 5.25 -3.83
N ILE A 134 17.34 5.69 -5.08
CA ILE A 134 18.40 6.34 -5.86
C ILE A 134 18.83 7.65 -5.20
N ASP A 135 17.88 8.50 -4.80
CA ASP A 135 18.17 9.81 -4.20
C ASP A 135 18.85 9.67 -2.83
N SER A 136 18.34 8.78 -1.98
CA SER A 136 18.89 8.53 -0.64
C SER A 136 20.22 7.77 -0.64
N LYS A 137 20.59 7.13 -1.76
CA LYS A 137 21.74 6.22 -1.88
C LYS A 137 21.69 5.03 -0.90
N LEU A 138 20.49 4.66 -0.46
CA LEU A 138 20.28 3.48 0.37
C LEU A 138 20.35 2.20 -0.49
N PRO A 139 20.76 1.06 0.11
CA PRO A 139 20.85 -0.19 -0.61
C PRO A 139 19.47 -0.70 -1.05
N GLN A 140 19.44 -1.54 -2.08
CA GLN A 140 18.18 -2.06 -2.66
C GLN A 140 17.37 -2.91 -1.68
N GLU A 141 18.00 -3.52 -0.68
CA GLU A 141 17.31 -4.21 0.42
C GLU A 141 16.30 -3.30 1.15
N MET A 142 16.51 -1.97 1.17
CA MET A 142 15.58 -1.00 1.79
C MET A 142 14.29 -0.77 0.96
N TRP A 143 13.98 -1.64 0.00
CA TRP A 143 12.84 -1.49 -0.89
C TRP A 143 11.51 -1.48 -0.14
N ALA A 144 11.36 -2.25 0.93
CA ALA A 144 10.11 -2.32 1.70
C ALA A 144 9.83 -0.99 2.40
N GLU A 145 10.84 -0.41 3.03
CA GLU A 145 10.83 0.91 3.66
C GLU A 145 10.57 2.03 2.65
N ALA A 146 11.22 1.96 1.48
CA ALA A 146 10.98 2.90 0.38
C ALA A 146 9.55 2.78 -0.18
N ALA A 147 9.02 1.56 -0.33
CA ALA A 147 7.66 1.31 -0.79
C ALA A 147 6.62 1.83 0.21
N ALA A 148 6.82 1.57 1.51
CA ALA A 148 5.98 2.09 2.58
C ALA A 148 5.94 3.63 2.57
N THR A 149 7.11 4.25 2.43
CA THR A 149 7.25 5.71 2.36
C THR A 149 6.58 6.28 1.12
N ALA A 150 6.80 5.66 -0.05
CA ALA A 150 6.17 6.08 -1.31
C ALA A 150 4.64 5.99 -1.23
N ASN A 151 4.11 4.92 -0.62
CA ASN A 151 2.69 4.74 -0.39
C ASN A 151 2.13 5.81 0.57
N TYR A 152 2.80 6.03 1.69
CA TYR A 152 2.43 7.02 2.69
C TYR A 152 2.31 8.42 2.06
N LEU A 153 3.37 8.87 1.39
CA LEU A 153 3.41 10.18 0.72
C LEU A 153 2.33 10.29 -0.36
N ARG A 154 2.07 9.22 -1.12
CA ARG A 154 1.02 9.20 -2.13
C ARG A 154 -0.37 9.42 -1.52
N ASN A 155 -0.70 8.74 -0.42
CA ASN A 155 -2.03 8.82 0.17
C ASN A 155 -2.31 10.19 0.80
N ILE A 156 -1.29 10.94 1.20
CA ILE A 156 -1.43 12.29 1.77
C ILE A 156 -1.14 13.40 0.74
N SER A 157 -0.88 13.05 -0.52
CA SER A 157 -0.70 14.00 -1.62
C SER A 157 -1.99 14.13 -2.43
N PRO A 158 -2.20 15.25 -3.15
CA PRO A 158 -3.27 15.35 -4.14
C PRO A 158 -3.18 14.21 -5.18
N ALA A 159 -4.31 13.63 -5.54
CA ALA A 159 -4.40 12.59 -6.55
C ALA A 159 -5.36 12.99 -7.68
N GLU A 160 -5.08 12.52 -8.89
CA GLU A 160 -5.94 12.81 -10.03
C GLU A 160 -7.33 12.18 -9.85
N GLY A 161 -8.37 12.95 -10.19
CA GLY A 161 -9.76 12.50 -10.12
C GLY A 161 -10.43 12.67 -8.76
N VAL A 162 -9.73 13.19 -7.75
CA VAL A 162 -10.28 13.52 -6.41
C VAL A 162 -9.90 14.96 -6.00
N GLN A 163 -10.74 15.62 -5.21
CA GLN A 163 -10.54 17.02 -4.80
C GLN A 163 -9.69 17.17 -3.53
N CYS A 164 -9.51 16.09 -2.78
CA CYS A 164 -8.73 16.02 -1.55
C CYS A 164 -7.70 14.88 -1.62
N THR A 165 -6.94 14.67 -0.56
CA THR A 165 -5.98 13.56 -0.51
C THR A 165 -6.72 12.22 -0.46
N PRO A 166 -6.16 11.13 -1.02
CA PRO A 166 -6.75 9.79 -0.87
C PRO A 166 -7.01 9.40 0.59
N TYR A 167 -6.11 9.78 1.50
CA TYR A 167 -6.25 9.54 2.94
C TYR A 167 -7.47 10.25 3.52
N GLU A 168 -7.65 11.54 3.18
CA GLU A 168 -8.81 12.32 3.63
C GLU A 168 -10.11 11.77 3.08
N LEU A 169 -10.14 11.42 1.79
CA LEU A 169 -11.34 10.84 1.17
C LEU A 169 -11.69 9.46 1.74
N PHE A 170 -10.68 8.67 2.12
CA PHE A 170 -10.88 7.32 2.66
C PHE A 170 -11.23 7.30 4.15
N THR A 171 -10.67 8.21 4.96
CA THR A 171 -10.81 8.19 6.42
C THR A 171 -11.69 9.32 6.97
N GLY A 172 -11.98 10.34 6.15
CA GLY A 172 -12.62 11.58 6.58
C GLY A 172 -11.71 12.51 7.39
N LYS A 173 -10.40 12.22 7.49
CA LYS A 173 -9.44 12.99 8.29
C LYS A 173 -8.40 13.68 7.41
N ILE A 174 -8.16 14.96 7.66
CA ILE A 174 -7.11 15.71 6.97
C ILE A 174 -5.73 15.24 7.49
N PRO A 175 -4.79 14.84 6.61
CA PRO A 175 -3.47 14.39 7.05
C PRO A 175 -2.62 15.57 7.55
N GLU A 176 -1.93 15.39 8.66
CA GLU A 176 -0.89 16.32 9.10
C GLU A 176 0.39 16.09 8.29
N VAL A 177 1.03 17.16 7.80
CA VAL A 177 2.25 17.05 6.96
C VAL A 177 3.50 17.68 7.59
N GLY A 178 3.39 18.30 8.77
CA GLY A 178 4.52 18.99 9.43
C GLY A 178 5.67 18.08 9.85
N HIS A 179 5.38 16.80 10.05
CA HIS A 179 6.35 15.78 10.42
C HIS A 179 7.14 15.24 9.21
N LEU A 180 6.77 15.58 7.97
CA LEU A 180 7.45 15.08 6.78
C LEU A 180 8.91 15.52 6.72
N ARG A 181 9.78 14.58 6.34
CA ARG A 181 11.22 14.75 6.17
C ARG A 181 11.68 13.97 4.94
N VAL A 182 12.83 14.34 4.40
CA VAL A 182 13.39 13.66 3.24
C VAL A 182 13.78 12.23 3.62
N PHE A 183 13.29 11.24 2.87
CA PHE A 183 13.71 9.85 3.03
C PHE A 183 15.22 9.73 2.82
N GLY A 184 15.92 9.02 3.70
CA GLY A 184 17.37 8.98 3.68
C GLY A 184 18.07 10.11 4.46
N CYS A 185 17.33 11.07 5.04
CA CYS A 185 17.97 12.12 5.84
C CYS A 185 18.56 11.58 7.15
N VAL A 186 19.52 12.30 7.70
CA VAL A 186 20.09 11.97 9.02
C VAL A 186 19.01 12.06 10.10
N ALA A 187 18.89 11.02 10.90
CA ALA A 187 18.02 10.96 12.07
C ALA A 187 18.86 10.70 13.33
N TYR A 188 18.35 11.13 14.49
CA TYR A 188 18.98 10.87 15.78
C TYR A 188 17.98 10.15 16.68
N ILE A 189 18.31 8.92 17.06
CA ILE A 189 17.47 8.04 17.88
C ILE A 189 17.87 8.25 19.33
N HIS A 190 16.93 8.64 20.18
CA HIS A 190 17.20 8.83 21.62
C HIS A 190 17.54 7.48 22.28
N ILE A 191 18.65 7.44 23.02
CA ILE A 191 19.05 6.26 23.80
C ILE A 191 18.45 6.41 25.21
N PRO A 192 17.52 5.52 25.65
CA PRO A 192 16.91 5.60 26.97
C PRO A 192 17.94 5.62 28.10
N LYS A 193 17.65 6.34 29.19
CA LYS A 193 18.54 6.42 30.37
C LYS A 193 18.95 5.05 30.92
N VAL A 194 18.07 4.05 30.85
CA VAL A 194 18.36 2.67 31.32
C VAL A 194 19.40 1.93 30.47
N LYS A 195 19.67 2.40 29.25
CA LYS A 195 20.65 1.81 28.31
C LYS A 195 21.96 2.59 28.23
N ARG A 196 22.17 3.59 29.11
CA ARG A 196 23.33 4.48 29.06
C ARG A 196 23.76 4.94 30.46
N ASN A 197 25.06 5.11 30.66
CA ASN A 197 25.65 5.65 31.87
C ASN A 197 25.72 7.18 31.86
N LYS A 198 26.16 7.75 32.98
CA LYS A 198 26.50 9.17 33.07
C LYS A 198 27.67 9.44 32.11
N LEU A 199 27.49 10.36 31.16
CA LEU A 199 28.41 10.74 30.06
C LEU A 199 28.33 9.92 28.76
N ASP A 200 27.55 8.85 28.71
CA ASP A 200 27.32 8.13 27.45
C ASP A 200 26.52 8.99 26.45
N PRO A 201 26.70 8.79 25.12
CA PRO A 201 25.89 9.44 24.11
C PRO A 201 24.40 9.31 24.40
N VAL A 202 23.68 10.42 24.26
CA VAL A 202 22.23 10.45 24.51
C VAL A 202 21.40 10.04 23.29
N SER A 203 22.07 9.89 22.14
CA SER A 203 21.45 9.55 20.87
C SER A 203 22.40 8.77 19.97
N GLN A 204 21.83 7.91 19.13
CA GLN A 204 22.52 7.23 18.04
C GLN A 204 22.16 7.88 16.70
N LYS A 205 23.17 8.14 15.86
CA LYS A 205 22.94 8.61 14.49
C LYS A 205 22.38 7.45 13.65
N GLY A 206 21.32 7.73 12.91
CA GLY A 206 20.68 6.81 11.98
C GLY A 206 20.20 7.53 10.72
N VAL A 207 19.36 6.85 9.96
CA VAL A 207 18.77 7.34 8.72
C VAL A 207 17.26 7.19 8.80
N LEU A 208 16.52 8.20 8.33
CA LEU A 208 15.07 8.11 8.24
C LEU A 208 14.68 7.21 7.06
N VAL A 209 14.06 6.07 7.35
CA VAL A 209 13.64 5.08 6.36
C VAL A 209 12.12 4.97 6.25
N GLY A 210 11.38 5.95 6.75
CA GLY A 210 9.94 6.04 6.54
C GLY A 210 9.18 6.60 7.73
N TYR A 211 7.88 6.42 7.66
CA TYR A 211 6.92 6.94 8.62
C TYR A 211 6.23 5.75 9.29
N GLY A 212 6.25 5.72 10.62
CA GLY A 212 5.49 4.71 11.35
C GLY A 212 4.00 4.85 11.10
N ASN A 213 3.26 3.76 11.27
CA ASN A 213 1.82 3.85 11.47
C ASN A 213 1.60 4.60 12.78
N GLY A 214 1.10 5.84 12.70
CA GLY A 214 0.64 6.58 13.87
C GLY A 214 -0.51 5.86 14.56
#